data_AF-A0A536RB93-F1
#
_entry.id   AF-A0A536RB93-F1
#
_cell.length_a   1.000
_cell.length_b   1.000
_cell.length_c   1.000
_cell.angle_alpha   90.00
_cell.angle_beta   90.00
_cell.angle_gamma   90.00
#
_symmetry.space_group_name_H-M   'P 1'
#
loop_
_entity.id
_entity.type
_entity.pdbx_description
1 polymer ?
#
loop_
_entity_poly.entity_id
_entity_poly.type
_entity_poly.pdbx_seq_one_letter_code
_entity_poly.pdbx_strand_id
1 'polypeptide(L)'
;MPRVLHYRLHGLPEHRLERVHEEFDALAQARAWRCGQPWVASSQSRGLFEMEFFRHLKSEQGRDLSAAGFVKMAGDETDALIVTIFMRDLSAEYGVRTWIRDEDHPLAKLRRLEFDRGRLPGGQSLEDVLAKRPVIKKVEGERIFFYPPTFRLHSQSPPSPEWAYALCGIRAYAPTLLEAEHEALKILRGFGHLGA
;
A
#
# COMPACT_ATOMS: atom_id res chain seq x y z
N MET A 1 -3.74 -18.99 -8.23
CA MET A 1 -2.93 -18.04 -9.02
C MET A 1 -2.28 -17.05 -8.06
N PRO A 2 -1.04 -16.58 -8.32
CA PRO A 2 -0.47 -15.50 -7.52
C PRO A 2 -1.31 -14.24 -7.73
N ARG A 3 -1.83 -13.68 -6.63
CA ARG A 3 -2.61 -12.43 -6.65
C ARG A 3 -1.70 -11.30 -7.10
N VAL A 4 -2.18 -10.43 -7.97
CA VAL A 4 -1.41 -9.29 -8.49
C VAL A 4 -2.18 -8.00 -8.25
N LEU A 5 -1.50 -7.02 -7.66
CA LEU A 5 -2.02 -5.69 -7.42
C LEU A 5 -1.52 -4.77 -8.52
N HIS A 6 -2.40 -4.33 -9.42
CA HIS A 6 -2.10 -3.36 -10.46
C HIS A 6 -2.41 -1.96 -9.97
N TYR A 7 -1.58 -0.99 -10.35
CA TYR A 7 -1.83 0.41 -10.02
C TYR A 7 -1.46 1.35 -11.16
N ARG A 8 -2.14 2.49 -11.21
CA ARG A 8 -2.06 3.47 -12.30
C ARG A 8 -2.17 4.89 -11.75
N LEU A 9 -1.50 5.83 -12.42
CA LEU A 9 -1.55 7.26 -12.15
C LEU A 9 -1.98 7.98 -13.41
N HIS A 10 -2.92 8.92 -13.26
CA HIS A 10 -3.50 9.67 -14.36
C HIS A 10 -3.38 11.18 -14.14
N GLY A 11 -3.05 11.91 -15.21
CA GLY A 11 -2.98 13.37 -15.19
C GLY A 11 -1.78 13.95 -14.43
N LEU A 12 -0.75 13.14 -14.16
CA LEU A 12 0.51 13.62 -13.60
C LEU A 12 1.36 14.32 -14.69
N PRO A 13 1.85 15.55 -14.45
CA PRO A 13 2.74 16.25 -15.39
C PRO A 13 4.08 15.53 -15.62
N GLU A 14 4.61 15.59 -16.84
CA GLU A 14 5.87 14.93 -17.24
C GLU A 14 7.05 15.30 -16.32
N HIS A 15 7.18 16.56 -15.92
CA HIS A 15 8.28 17.02 -15.05
C HIS A 15 8.24 16.45 -13.63
N ARG A 16 7.15 15.77 -13.22
CA ARG A 16 7.02 15.10 -11.92
C ARG A 16 7.29 13.60 -11.99
N LEU A 17 7.42 13.03 -13.19
CA LEU A 17 7.56 11.59 -13.34
C LEU A 17 8.85 11.05 -12.72
N GLU A 18 9.97 11.76 -12.88
CA GLU A 18 11.25 11.37 -12.27
C GLU A 18 11.13 11.26 -10.75
N ARG A 19 10.48 12.23 -10.10
CA ARG A 19 10.21 12.19 -8.66
C ARG A 19 9.33 11.00 -8.26
N VAL A 20 8.32 10.66 -9.05
CA VAL A 20 7.49 9.48 -8.76
C VAL A 20 8.31 8.19 -8.85
N HIS A 21 9.25 8.08 -9.80
CA HIS A 21 10.19 6.94 -9.83
C HIS A 21 11.01 6.87 -8.54
N GLU A 22 11.57 8.01 -8.09
CA GLU A 22 12.31 8.08 -6.81
C GLU A 22 11.45 7.68 -5.60
N GLU A 23 10.19 8.08 -5.56
CA GLU A 23 9.25 7.73 -4.48
C GLU A 23 8.91 6.22 -4.48
N PHE A 24 8.78 5.60 -5.65
CA PHE A 24 8.63 4.14 -5.77
C PHE A 24 9.90 3.40 -5.35
N ASP A 25 11.07 3.90 -5.72
CA ASP A 25 12.36 3.34 -5.29
C ASP A 25 12.55 3.44 -3.78
N ALA A 26 12.20 4.58 -3.19
CA ALA A 26 12.20 4.78 -1.74
C ALA A 26 11.27 3.78 -1.03
N LEU A 27 10.06 3.59 -1.56
CA LEU A 27 9.10 2.60 -1.04
C LEU A 27 9.64 1.16 -1.15
N ALA A 28 10.28 0.83 -2.27
CA ALA A 28 10.89 -0.48 -2.49
C ALA A 28 12.02 -0.78 -1.50
N GLN A 29 12.75 0.25 -1.06
CA GLN A 29 13.87 0.15 -0.12
C GLN A 29 13.46 0.29 1.36
N ALA A 30 12.31 0.91 1.65
CA ALA A 30 11.85 1.17 3.01
C ALA A 30 11.62 -0.09 3.85
N ARG A 31 11.39 -1.25 3.22
CA ARG A 31 11.10 -2.52 3.88
C ARG A 31 11.43 -3.73 3.01
N ALA A 32 11.47 -4.89 3.65
CA ALA A 32 11.50 -6.16 2.94
C ALA A 32 10.12 -6.53 2.39
N TRP A 33 10.08 -6.83 1.09
CA TRP A 33 8.90 -7.29 0.36
C TRP A 33 8.96 -8.81 0.18
N ARG A 34 7.83 -9.50 0.28
CA ARG A 34 7.83 -10.98 0.23
C ARG A 34 7.96 -11.54 -1.18
N CYS A 35 7.40 -10.87 -2.17
CA CYS A 35 7.23 -11.44 -3.51
C CYS A 35 7.65 -10.54 -4.67
N GLY A 36 7.74 -9.24 -4.44
CA GLY A 36 8.23 -8.28 -5.41
C GLY A 36 8.22 -6.89 -4.80
N GLN A 37 9.25 -6.11 -5.12
CA GLN A 37 9.26 -4.69 -4.81
C GLN A 37 8.27 -3.96 -5.72
N PRO A 38 7.57 -2.93 -5.21
CA PRO A 38 6.79 -2.05 -6.06
C PRO A 38 7.72 -1.30 -7.01
N TRP A 39 7.25 -1.11 -8.24
CA TRP A 39 7.99 -0.42 -9.30
C TRP A 39 7.00 0.35 -10.16
N VAL A 40 7.49 1.29 -10.97
CA VAL A 40 6.61 2.10 -11.81
C VAL A 40 7.19 2.27 -13.21
N ALA A 41 6.31 2.31 -14.19
CA ALA A 41 6.61 2.52 -15.60
C ALA A 41 6.00 3.84 -16.05
N SER A 42 6.74 4.63 -16.83
CA SER A 42 6.24 5.86 -17.46
C SER A 42 7.01 6.17 -18.75
N SER A 43 6.74 7.34 -19.34
CA SER A 43 7.52 7.90 -20.46
C SER A 43 9.01 8.12 -20.13
N GLN A 44 9.37 8.18 -18.85
CA GLN A 44 10.75 8.36 -18.37
C GLN A 44 11.49 7.03 -18.11
N SER A 45 10.80 5.89 -18.22
CA SER A 45 11.40 4.58 -18.03
C SER A 45 12.48 4.31 -19.08
N ARG A 46 13.62 3.75 -18.64
CA ARG A 46 14.76 3.43 -19.51
C ARG A 46 14.97 1.93 -19.73
N GLY A 47 14.35 1.09 -18.90
CA GLY A 47 14.39 -0.36 -19.06
C GLY A 47 13.41 -0.83 -20.13
N LEU A 48 13.84 -1.82 -20.92
CA LEU A 48 13.06 -2.34 -22.06
C LEU A 48 11.69 -2.86 -21.63
N PHE A 49 11.62 -3.56 -20.49
CA PHE A 49 10.36 -4.14 -20.02
C PHE A 49 9.37 -3.05 -19.61
N GLU A 50 9.82 -2.06 -18.84
CA GLU A 50 9.01 -0.95 -18.33
C GLU A 50 8.49 -0.09 -19.48
N MET A 51 9.36 0.21 -20.46
CA MET A 51 9.00 0.95 -21.67
C MET A 51 7.89 0.22 -22.45
N GLU A 52 8.07 -1.06 -22.71
CA GLU A 52 7.10 -1.85 -23.47
C GLU A 52 5.78 -2.02 -22.70
N PHE A 53 5.86 -2.34 -21.41
CA PHE A 53 4.70 -2.42 -20.52
C PHE A 53 3.88 -1.13 -20.55
N PHE A 54 4.54 0.03 -20.40
CA PHE A 54 3.87 1.32 -20.40
C PHE A 54 3.28 1.64 -21.77
N ARG A 55 4.01 1.36 -22.86
CA ARG A 55 3.56 1.55 -24.25
C ARG A 55 2.27 0.78 -24.53
N HIS A 56 2.22 -0.49 -24.13
CA HIS A 56 1.03 -1.32 -24.27
C HIS A 56 -0.17 -0.74 -23.49
N LEU A 57 0.03 -0.40 -22.22
CA LEU A 57 -1.05 0.17 -21.40
C LEU A 57 -1.56 1.53 -21.89
N LYS A 58 -0.66 2.38 -22.39
CA LYS A 58 -1.01 3.71 -22.93
C LYS A 58 -1.82 3.59 -24.22
N SER A 59 -1.54 2.57 -25.03
CA SER A 59 -2.34 2.26 -26.22
C SER A 59 -3.77 1.83 -25.89
N GLU A 60 -3.96 1.10 -24.78
CA GLU A 60 -5.28 0.59 -24.36
C GLU A 60 -6.13 1.65 -23.64
N GLN A 61 -5.52 2.46 -22.78
CA GLN A 61 -6.24 3.38 -21.89
C GLN A 61 -6.30 4.83 -22.37
N GLY A 62 -5.47 5.21 -23.34
CA GLY A 62 -5.43 6.56 -23.88
C GLY A 62 -4.41 7.48 -23.21
N ARG A 63 -4.50 8.76 -23.55
CA ARG A 63 -3.44 9.77 -23.31
C ARG A 63 -3.27 10.19 -21.86
N ASP A 64 -4.29 9.97 -21.02
CA ASP A 64 -4.30 10.46 -19.64
C ASP A 64 -3.49 9.59 -18.67
N LEU A 65 -3.03 8.42 -19.11
CA LEU A 65 -2.16 7.56 -18.33
C LEU A 65 -0.74 8.16 -18.25
N SER A 66 -0.33 8.54 -17.05
CA SER A 66 0.99 9.11 -16.79
C SER A 66 2.00 8.06 -16.33
N ALA A 67 1.57 7.12 -15.49
CA ALA A 67 2.43 6.05 -14.98
C ALA A 67 1.60 4.82 -14.57
N ALA A 68 2.22 3.64 -14.58
CA ALA A 68 1.57 2.40 -14.18
C ALA A 68 2.57 1.37 -13.66
N GLY A 69 2.11 0.41 -12.85
CA GLY A 69 2.92 -0.71 -12.40
C GLY A 69 2.06 -1.82 -11.82
N PHE A 70 2.73 -2.83 -11.28
CA PHE A 70 2.06 -3.88 -10.52
C PHE A 70 3.01 -4.54 -9.53
N VAL A 71 2.47 -5.15 -8.48
CA VAL A 71 3.24 -5.98 -7.54
C VAL A 71 2.58 -7.34 -7.36
N LYS A 72 3.40 -8.40 -7.33
CA LYS A 72 2.95 -9.76 -7.03
C LYS A 72 2.80 -9.92 -5.52
N MET A 73 1.72 -10.58 -5.10
CA MET A 73 1.36 -10.79 -3.71
C MET A 73 1.46 -12.28 -3.36
N ALA A 74 2.02 -12.62 -2.19
CA ALA A 74 1.85 -13.97 -1.59
C ALA A 74 1.14 -13.93 -0.25
N GLY A 75 -0.14 -13.53 -0.30
CA GLY A 75 -1.05 -13.66 0.84
C GLY A 75 -0.70 -12.82 2.07
N ASP A 76 0.22 -11.87 1.95
CA ASP A 76 0.45 -10.82 2.94
C ASP A 76 -0.40 -9.59 2.57
N GLU A 77 -1.47 -9.38 3.32
CA GLU A 77 -2.37 -8.23 3.11
C GLU A 77 -1.69 -6.90 3.45
N THR A 78 -0.61 -6.91 4.23
CA THR A 78 0.12 -5.70 4.60
C THR A 78 0.82 -5.08 3.40
N ASP A 79 1.39 -5.89 2.49
CA ASP A 79 1.98 -5.41 1.24
C ASP A 79 0.93 -4.64 0.40
N ALA A 80 -0.29 -5.15 0.31
CA ALA A 80 -1.35 -4.54 -0.50
C ALA A 80 -1.84 -3.25 0.13
N LEU A 81 -1.97 -3.24 1.46
CA LEU A 81 -2.36 -2.07 2.21
C LEU A 81 -1.33 -0.95 2.11
N ILE A 82 -0.03 -1.27 2.22
CA ILE A 82 1.04 -0.28 2.10
C ILE A 82 1.01 0.37 0.71
N VAL A 83 0.92 -0.43 -0.36
CA VAL A 83 0.78 0.12 -1.73
C VAL A 83 -0.49 0.96 -1.85
N THR A 84 -1.59 0.54 -1.23
CA THR A 84 -2.85 1.30 -1.27
C THR A 84 -2.74 2.67 -0.60
N ILE A 85 -2.15 2.72 0.58
CA ILE A 85 -1.88 3.96 1.31
C ILE A 85 -0.97 4.86 0.49
N PHE A 86 0.12 4.30 -0.05
CA PHE A 86 1.07 5.04 -0.88
C PHE A 86 0.40 5.67 -2.12
N MET A 87 -0.40 4.91 -2.86
CA MET A 87 -1.13 5.45 -4.03
C MET A 87 -2.16 6.52 -3.66
N ARG A 88 -2.77 6.43 -2.47
CA ARG A 88 -3.66 7.46 -1.92
C ARG A 88 -2.87 8.73 -1.58
N ASP A 89 -1.69 8.58 -1.00
CA ASP A 89 -0.82 9.69 -0.63
C ASP A 89 -0.29 10.41 -1.88
N LEU A 90 0.15 9.67 -2.91
CA LEU A 90 0.51 10.24 -4.21
C LEU A 90 -0.66 11.00 -4.84
N SER A 91 -1.89 10.46 -4.75
CA SER A 91 -3.09 11.16 -5.23
C SER A 91 -3.30 12.48 -4.49
N ALA A 92 -3.13 12.50 -3.16
CA ALA A 92 -3.27 13.69 -2.34
C ALA A 92 -2.20 14.74 -2.65
N GLU A 93 -0.94 14.31 -2.69
CA GLU A 93 0.23 15.19 -2.87
C GLU A 93 0.23 15.87 -4.24
N TYR A 94 0.02 15.09 -5.30
CA TYR A 94 0.07 15.61 -6.66
C TYR A 94 -1.29 16.13 -7.16
N GLY A 95 -2.35 15.94 -6.38
CA GLY A 95 -3.71 16.29 -6.80
C GLY A 95 -4.19 15.52 -8.04
N VAL A 96 -3.67 14.31 -8.22
CA VAL A 96 -3.91 13.45 -9.39
C VAL A 96 -4.85 12.30 -9.05
N ARG A 97 -5.35 11.66 -10.10
CA ARG A 97 -6.13 10.43 -9.97
C ARG A 97 -5.21 9.23 -9.93
N THR A 98 -5.37 8.39 -8.92
CA THR A 98 -4.71 7.09 -8.84
C THR A 98 -5.73 5.97 -8.81
N TRP A 99 -5.34 4.83 -9.34
CA TRP A 99 -6.21 3.67 -9.44
C TRP A 99 -5.46 2.43 -9.03
N ILE A 100 -6.17 1.52 -8.37
CA ILE A 100 -5.68 0.23 -7.92
C ILE A 100 -6.68 -0.84 -8.29
N ARG A 101 -6.19 -1.98 -8.80
CA ARG A 101 -6.97 -3.17 -9.06
C ARG A 101 -6.31 -4.41 -8.50
N ASP A 102 -7.12 -5.16 -7.78
CA ASP A 102 -6.78 -6.39 -7.11
C ASP A 102 -7.92 -7.38 -7.34
N GLU A 103 -7.88 -8.12 -8.45
CA GLU A 103 -9.04 -8.92 -8.89
C GLU A 103 -9.40 -10.02 -7.90
N ASP A 104 -8.38 -10.57 -7.25
CA ASP A 104 -8.48 -11.70 -6.33
C ASP A 104 -8.70 -11.25 -4.88
N HIS A 105 -8.91 -9.95 -4.63
CA HIS A 105 -9.17 -9.47 -3.28
C HIS A 105 -10.44 -10.13 -2.70
N PRO A 106 -10.38 -10.74 -1.49
CA PRO A 106 -11.53 -11.43 -0.89
C PRO A 106 -12.75 -10.52 -0.71
N LEU A 107 -12.51 -9.26 -0.34
CA LEU A 107 -13.55 -8.22 -0.25
C LEU A 107 -13.74 -7.52 -1.61
N ALA A 108 -14.91 -7.69 -2.22
CA ALA A 108 -15.24 -7.12 -3.53
C ALA A 108 -15.03 -5.60 -3.61
N LYS A 109 -15.38 -4.87 -2.53
CA LYS A 109 -15.22 -3.42 -2.44
C LYS A 109 -13.76 -2.92 -2.47
N LEU A 110 -12.79 -3.81 -2.23
CA LEU A 110 -11.36 -3.48 -2.26
C LEU A 110 -10.69 -3.98 -3.55
N ARG A 111 -11.43 -4.67 -4.44
CA ARG A 111 -10.87 -5.14 -5.72
C ARG A 111 -10.55 -4.02 -6.69
N ARG A 112 -11.21 -2.87 -6.52
CA ARG A 112 -10.98 -1.66 -7.31
C ARG A 112 -11.09 -0.46 -6.39
N LEU A 113 -10.01 0.31 -6.30
CA LEU A 113 -9.97 1.57 -5.58
C LEU A 113 -9.51 2.65 -6.55
N GLU A 114 -10.18 3.79 -6.50
CA GLU A 114 -9.79 4.98 -7.24
C GLU A 114 -9.67 6.10 -6.21
N PHE A 115 -8.58 6.85 -6.26
CA PHE A 115 -8.40 8.03 -5.43
C PHE A 115 -8.34 9.25 -6.32
N ASP A 116 -9.02 10.30 -5.91
CA ASP A 116 -8.87 11.64 -6.45
C ASP A 116 -8.55 12.58 -5.30
N ARG A 117 -7.40 13.27 -5.39
CA ARG A 117 -6.85 14.12 -4.33
C ARG A 117 -6.84 13.43 -2.95
N GLY A 118 -6.49 12.15 -2.93
CA GLY A 118 -6.39 11.34 -1.70
C GLY A 118 -7.73 10.95 -1.07
N ARG A 119 -8.83 11.00 -1.81
CA ARG A 119 -10.17 10.60 -1.37
C ARG A 119 -10.77 9.58 -2.30
N LEU A 120 -11.55 8.66 -1.74
CA LEU A 120 -12.34 7.69 -2.49
C LEU A 120 -13.53 8.37 -3.19
N PRO A 121 -14.17 7.71 -4.18
CA PRO A 121 -15.40 8.22 -4.77
C PRO A 121 -16.46 8.47 -3.69
N GLY A 122 -17.04 9.66 -3.69
CA GLY A 122 -17.94 10.12 -2.63
C GLY A 122 -17.26 10.83 -1.44
N GLY A 123 -15.95 11.10 -1.52
CA GLY A 123 -15.23 11.97 -0.59
C GLY A 123 -14.75 11.30 0.70
N GLN A 124 -14.92 9.98 0.83
CA GLN A 124 -14.51 9.22 2.02
C GLN A 124 -12.98 9.08 2.11
N SER A 125 -12.46 8.98 3.33
CA SER A 125 -11.07 8.58 3.54
C SER A 125 -10.88 7.07 3.37
N LEU A 126 -9.66 6.64 3.11
CA LEU A 126 -9.33 5.21 3.08
C LEU A 126 -9.52 4.58 4.46
N GLU A 127 -9.14 5.30 5.51
CA GLU A 127 -9.25 4.89 6.91
C GLU A 127 -10.69 4.52 7.27
N ASP A 128 -11.68 5.33 6.87
CA ASP A 128 -13.10 5.05 7.13
C ASP A 128 -13.55 3.71 6.55
N VAL A 129 -12.97 3.31 5.41
CA VAL A 129 -13.28 2.04 4.74
C VAL A 129 -12.57 0.86 5.40
N LEU A 130 -11.36 1.09 5.92
CA LEU A 130 -10.52 0.10 6.60
C LEU A 130 -10.89 -0.12 8.07
N ALA A 131 -11.46 0.88 8.76
CA ALA A 131 -11.78 0.92 10.21
C ALA A 131 -12.68 -0.23 10.72
N LYS A 132 -13.11 -1.13 9.85
CA LYS A 132 -13.92 -2.30 10.18
C LYS A 132 -13.11 -3.56 10.47
N ARG A 133 -11.83 -3.66 10.09
CA ARG A 133 -11.03 -4.88 10.29
C ARG A 133 -9.53 -4.60 10.50
N PRO A 134 -8.84 -5.38 11.35
CA PRO A 134 -7.38 -5.37 11.39
C PRO A 134 -6.79 -6.00 10.13
N VAL A 135 -5.61 -5.51 9.74
CA VAL A 135 -4.74 -6.13 8.73
C VAL A 135 -3.77 -7.07 9.41
N ILE A 136 -3.61 -8.27 8.86
CA ILE A 136 -2.84 -9.35 9.50
C ILE A 136 -1.59 -9.63 8.67
N LYS A 137 -0.42 -9.44 9.29
CA LYS A 137 0.86 -9.89 8.76
C LYS A 137 1.25 -11.20 9.42
N LYS A 138 1.43 -12.26 8.62
CA LYS A 138 1.84 -13.58 9.10
C LYS A 138 3.36 -13.72 9.08
N VAL A 139 4.03 -13.68 10.22
CA VAL A 139 5.48 -13.92 10.30
C VAL A 139 5.70 -15.37 10.78
N GLU A 140 6.86 -15.97 10.56
CA GLU A 140 7.10 -17.37 10.92
C GLU A 140 6.73 -17.64 12.40
N GLY A 141 5.69 -18.46 12.62
CA GLY A 141 5.20 -18.81 13.95
C GLY A 141 4.31 -17.77 14.65
N GLU A 142 4.14 -16.56 14.11
CA GLU A 142 3.43 -15.46 14.80
C GLU A 142 2.57 -14.60 13.84
N ARG A 143 1.58 -13.88 14.40
CA ARG A 143 0.75 -12.94 13.65
C ARG A 143 0.87 -11.54 14.27
N ILE A 144 1.17 -10.57 13.43
CA ILE A 144 1.09 -9.15 13.78
C ILE A 144 -0.24 -8.61 13.26
N PHE A 145 -1.01 -7.99 14.14
CA PHE A 145 -2.26 -7.32 13.80
C PHE A 145 -2.03 -5.81 13.73
N PHE A 146 -2.40 -5.18 12.62
CA PHE A 146 -2.38 -3.75 12.42
C PHE A 146 -3.81 -3.22 12.40
N TYR A 147 -4.07 -2.19 13.20
CA TYR A 147 -5.38 -1.55 13.30
C TYR A 147 -5.26 -0.13 12.73
N PRO A 148 -6.07 0.21 11.72
CA PRO A 148 -6.01 1.54 11.11
C PRO A 148 -6.46 2.63 12.10
N PRO A 149 -6.06 3.89 11.86
CA PRO A 149 -6.63 5.04 12.56
C PRO A 149 -8.15 4.95 12.53
N THR A 150 -8.80 5.40 13.60
CA THR A 150 -10.26 5.31 13.82
C THR A 150 -10.85 3.91 14.08
N PHE A 151 -10.06 2.84 13.98
CA PHE A 151 -10.51 1.49 14.34
C PHE A 151 -10.93 1.41 15.82
N ARG A 152 -12.13 0.91 16.06
CA ARG A 152 -12.65 0.66 17.42
C ARG A 152 -12.63 -0.84 17.72
N LEU A 153 -11.78 -1.24 18.65
CA LEU A 153 -11.69 -2.64 19.10
C LEU A 153 -12.97 -3.06 19.83
N HIS A 154 -13.52 -2.14 20.63
CA HIS A 154 -14.83 -2.24 21.27
C HIS A 154 -15.58 -0.91 21.11
N SER A 155 -16.91 -0.95 21.15
CA SER A 155 -17.77 0.23 20.95
C SER A 155 -17.47 1.40 21.90
N GLN A 156 -16.84 1.11 23.05
CA GLN A 156 -16.53 2.07 24.11
C GLN A 156 -15.10 2.63 24.07
N SER A 157 -14.18 2.07 23.26
CA SER A 157 -12.81 2.61 23.18
C SER A 157 -12.78 3.85 22.28
N PRO A 158 -12.12 4.94 22.70
CA PRO A 158 -11.95 6.09 21.83
C PRO A 158 -11.13 5.68 20.59
N PRO A 159 -11.47 6.19 19.40
CA PRO A 159 -10.65 5.98 18.21
C PRO A 159 -9.25 6.59 18.43
N SER A 160 -8.20 5.85 18.09
CA SER A 160 -6.84 6.40 18.04
C SER A 160 -6.62 7.13 16.71
N PRO A 161 -5.93 8.30 16.71
CA PRO A 161 -5.46 8.93 15.47
C PRO A 161 -4.27 8.20 14.85
N GLU A 162 -3.58 7.34 15.62
CA GLU A 162 -2.40 6.58 15.21
C GLU A 162 -2.74 5.15 14.78
N TRP A 163 -1.82 4.52 14.05
CA TRP A 163 -1.88 3.07 13.79
C TRP A 163 -1.58 2.32 15.07
N ALA A 164 -2.44 1.37 15.44
CA ALA A 164 -2.12 0.43 16.52
C ALA A 164 -1.57 -0.87 15.93
N TYR A 165 -0.67 -1.52 16.66
CA TYR A 165 -0.22 -2.86 16.32
C TYR A 165 -0.23 -3.77 17.56
N ALA A 166 -0.50 -5.06 17.34
CA ALA A 166 -0.50 -6.06 18.39
C ALA A 166 0.23 -7.34 17.94
N LEU A 167 1.08 -7.86 18.82
CA LEU A 167 1.85 -9.10 18.68
C LEU A 167 2.23 -9.63 20.06
N CYS A 168 2.33 -10.95 20.23
CA CYS A 168 2.82 -11.59 21.46
C CYS A 168 2.13 -11.09 22.76
N GLY A 169 0.83 -10.77 22.69
CA GLY A 169 0.07 -10.21 23.83
C GLY A 169 0.37 -8.74 24.18
N ILE A 170 1.27 -8.09 23.45
CA ILE A 170 1.61 -6.67 23.60
C ILE A 170 0.84 -5.85 22.56
N ARG A 171 0.49 -4.61 22.93
CA ARG A 171 -0.09 -3.62 22.03
C ARG A 171 0.63 -2.29 22.17
N ALA A 172 0.89 -1.66 21.04
CA ALA A 172 1.51 -0.33 20.96
C ALA A 172 0.96 0.45 19.75
N TYR A 173 1.44 1.68 19.59
CA TYR A 173 0.96 2.63 18.58
C TYR A 173 2.15 3.24 17.84
N ALA A 174 1.92 3.64 16.59
CA ALA A 174 2.87 4.41 15.79
C ALA A 174 2.13 5.36 14.83
N PRO A 175 2.72 6.51 14.49
CA PRO A 175 2.13 7.46 13.55
C PRO A 175 1.75 6.88 12.18
N THR A 176 2.58 5.99 11.63
CA THR A 176 2.35 5.38 10.31
C THR A 176 2.32 3.86 10.34
N LEU A 177 1.72 3.24 9.32
CA LEU A 177 1.74 1.78 9.15
C LEU A 177 3.18 1.25 8.98
N LEU A 178 4.05 1.97 8.27
CA LEU A 178 5.45 1.55 8.07
C LEU A 178 6.23 1.55 9.38
N GLU A 179 6.05 2.58 10.22
CA GLU A 179 6.66 2.64 11.56
C GLU A 179 6.09 1.55 12.48
N ALA A 180 4.76 1.35 12.46
CA ALA A 180 4.11 0.27 13.20
C ALA A 180 4.69 -1.09 12.80
N GLU A 181 4.89 -1.33 11.50
CA GLU A 181 5.48 -2.56 11.00
C GLU A 181 6.94 -2.70 11.43
N HIS A 182 7.73 -1.63 11.33
CA HIS A 182 9.14 -1.62 11.72
C HIS A 182 9.32 -1.99 13.20
N GLU A 183 8.60 -1.31 14.09
CA GLU A 183 8.68 -1.57 15.54
C GLU A 183 8.14 -2.96 15.91
N ALA A 184 7.04 -3.42 15.28
CA ALA A 184 6.55 -4.77 15.51
C ALA A 184 7.57 -5.86 15.09
N LEU A 185 8.22 -5.70 13.94
CA LEU A 185 9.26 -6.63 13.47
C LEU A 185 10.53 -6.57 14.31
N LYS A 186 10.85 -5.40 14.89
CA LYS A 186 11.96 -5.23 15.83
C LYS A 186 11.68 -5.94 17.16
N ILE A 187 10.48 -5.80 17.70
CA ILE A 187 10.03 -6.52 18.90
C ILE A 187 10.08 -8.04 18.68
N LEU A 188 9.54 -8.52 17.55
CA LEU A 188 9.55 -9.94 17.21
C LEU A 188 10.97 -10.50 17.11
N ARG A 189 11.87 -9.76 16.45
CA ARG A 189 13.29 -10.09 16.41
C ARG A 189 13.88 -10.16 17.82
N GLY A 190 13.59 -9.19 18.68
CA GLY A 190 14.01 -9.19 20.09
C GLY A 190 13.59 -10.44 20.85
N PHE A 191 12.33 -10.88 20.70
CA PHE A 191 11.85 -12.13 21.31
C PHE A 191 12.56 -13.38 20.77
N GLY A 192 12.88 -13.42 19.48
CA GLY A 192 13.66 -14.52 18.90
C GLY A 192 15.07 -14.65 19.50
N HIS A 193 15.65 -13.56 20.00
CA HIS A 193 16.96 -13.58 20.68
C HIS A 193 16.86 -13.91 22.18
N LEU A 194 15.68 -13.81 22.79
CA LEU A 194 15.44 -14.11 24.21
C LEU A 194 15.07 -15.57 24.47
N GLY A 195 14.78 -16.34 23.42
CA GLY A 195 14.44 -17.76 23.49
C GLY A 195 15.52 -18.71 22.96
N ALA A 196 16.73 -18.19 22.67
CA ALA A 196 17.89 -18.94 22.20
C ALA A 196 18.94 -19.11 23.30
#